data_AF-A0A0C6FM58-F1
#
_entry.id   AF-A0A0C6FM58-F1
#
_cell.length_a   1.000
_cell.length_b   1.000
_cell.length_c   1.000
_cell.angle_alpha   90.00
_cell.angle_beta   90.00
_cell.angle_gamma   90.00
#
_symmetry.space_group_name_H-M   'P 1'
#
loop_
_entity.id
_entity.type
_entity.pdbx_description
1 polymer ?
#
loop_
_entity_poly.entity_id
_entity_poly.type
_entity_poly.pdbx_seq_one_letter_code
_entity_poly.pdbx_strand_id
1 'polypeptide(L)'
;MSQKSWEGRVTTFAMEASTGLRELAEPVLSGDRVKRQIERAARAAGLSYWRAFDIWYGKARRVDAQELEAIRAAKARRSEDQAHELSAIAADFDALAERFARMASRGGGPGHPEMGALAGRVRRLADGVRR
;
A
#
# COMPACT_ATOMS: atom_id res chain seq x y z
N MET A 1 33.30 28.13 7.13
CA MET A 1 32.58 27.64 5.94
C MET A 1 31.88 26.33 6.27
N SER A 2 30.58 26.26 6.00
CA SER A 2 29.62 25.27 6.50
C SER A 2 29.67 23.96 5.69
N GLN A 3 30.57 23.05 6.07
CA GLN A 3 30.65 21.71 5.47
C GLN A 3 29.65 20.73 6.11
N LYS A 4 29.33 20.91 7.40
CA LYS A 4 28.54 19.95 8.18
C LYS A 4 27.04 19.91 7.82
N SER A 5 26.45 21.00 7.32
CA SER A 5 24.99 21.05 7.08
C SER A 5 24.55 20.43 5.75
N TRP A 6 25.45 20.32 4.76
CA TRP A 6 25.14 19.67 3.49
C TRP A 6 25.35 18.16 3.56
N GLU A 7 26.35 17.68 4.30
CA GLU A 7 26.57 16.24 4.56
C GLU A 7 25.40 15.60 5.32
N GLY A 8 24.86 16.30 6.31
CA GLY A 8 23.67 15.85 7.04
C GLY A 8 22.45 15.67 6.12
N ARG A 9 22.17 16.66 5.25
CA ARG A 9 21.06 16.61 4.30
C ARG A 9 21.21 15.51 3.25
N VAL A 10 22.43 15.30 2.74
CA VAL A 10 22.72 14.20 1.78
C VAL A 10 22.44 12.84 2.42
N THR A 11 22.82 12.65 3.68
CA THR A 11 22.57 11.42 4.42
C THR A 11 21.06 11.20 4.65
N THR A 12 20.32 12.26 4.98
CA THR A 12 18.86 12.18 5.16
C THR A 12 18.14 11.79 3.87
N PHE A 13 18.49 12.38 2.72
CA PHE A 13 17.85 12.02 1.44
C PHE A 13 18.19 10.60 0.99
N ALA A 14 19.43 10.15 1.21
CA ALA A 14 19.81 8.78 0.90
C ALA A 14 19.05 7.77 1.77
N MET A 15 18.90 8.05 3.06
CA MET A 15 18.09 7.24 3.96
C MET A 15 16.61 7.23 3.56
N GLU A 16 16.03 8.39 3.28
CA GLU A 16 14.63 8.50 2.85
C GLU A 16 14.37 7.68 1.58
N ALA A 17 15.24 7.82 0.56
CA ALA A 17 15.13 7.05 -0.66
C ALA A 17 15.26 5.53 -0.42
N SER A 18 16.21 5.13 0.43
CA SER A 18 16.43 3.72 0.79
C SER A 18 15.23 3.11 1.51
N THR A 19 14.64 3.84 2.46
CA THR A 19 13.42 3.43 3.16
C THR A 19 12.23 3.38 2.21
N GLY A 20 12.07 4.40 1.36
CA GLY A 20 10.99 4.46 0.38
C GLY A 20 11.02 3.30 -0.61
N LEU A 21 12.19 2.87 -1.07
CA LEU A 21 12.30 1.67 -1.92
C LEU A 21 11.89 0.39 -1.18
N ARG A 22 12.20 0.25 0.12
CA ARG A 22 11.78 -0.91 0.92
C ARG A 22 10.27 -0.98 1.07
N GLU A 23 9.64 0.16 1.36
CA GLU A 23 8.18 0.25 1.41
C GLU A 23 7.52 -0.11 0.06
N LEU A 24 8.09 0.37 -1.04
CA LEU A 24 7.61 0.03 -2.39
C LEU A 24 7.74 -1.47 -2.73
N ALA A 25 8.69 -2.17 -2.09
CA ALA A 25 8.87 -3.60 -2.30
C ALA A 25 7.83 -4.47 -1.57
N GLU A 26 7.09 -3.92 -0.62
CA GLU A 26 6.06 -4.67 0.09
C GLU A 26 4.90 -5.09 -0.84
N PRO A 27 4.07 -6.07 -0.48
CA PRO A 27 4.31 -7.06 0.57
C PRO A 27 5.46 -8.00 0.18
N VAL A 28 6.32 -8.33 1.16
CA VAL A 28 7.37 -9.34 0.99
C VAL A 28 6.76 -10.71 1.24
N LEU A 29 6.71 -11.54 0.19
CA LEU A 29 6.18 -12.90 0.30
C LEU A 29 7.24 -13.84 0.91
N SER A 30 6.79 -14.89 1.60
CA SER A 30 7.71 -15.88 2.16
C SER A 30 8.52 -16.57 1.06
N GLY A 31 9.85 -16.61 1.21
CA GLY A 31 10.78 -17.09 0.18
C GLY A 31 11.10 -16.08 -0.93
N ASP A 32 10.59 -14.85 -0.87
CA ASP A 32 10.88 -13.83 -1.89
C ASP A 32 12.34 -13.38 -1.83
N ARG A 33 13.05 -13.54 -2.95
CA ARG A 33 14.47 -13.19 -3.03
C ARG A 33 14.62 -11.68 -3.01
N VAL A 34 15.62 -11.16 -2.29
CA VAL A 34 15.91 -9.71 -2.24
C VAL A 34 16.05 -9.09 -3.63
N LYS A 35 16.60 -9.82 -4.61
CA LYS A 35 16.65 -9.39 -6.01
C LYS A 35 15.27 -9.01 -6.56
N ARG A 36 14.24 -9.83 -6.32
CA ARG A 36 12.86 -9.57 -6.78
C ARG A 36 12.23 -8.38 -6.05
N GLN A 37 12.54 -8.20 -4.77
CA GLN A 37 12.10 -7.04 -4.01
C GLN A 37 12.66 -5.74 -4.62
N ILE A 38 13.96 -5.72 -4.92
CA ILE A 38 14.62 -4.57 -5.57
C ILE A 38 14.06 -4.35 -6.99
N GLU A 39 13.85 -5.40 -7.78
CA GLU A 39 13.24 -5.27 -9.12
C GLU A 39 11.83 -4.68 -9.07
N ARG A 40 11.03 -5.06 -8.07
CA ARG A 40 9.68 -4.53 -7.84
C ARG A 40 9.72 -3.04 -7.49
N ALA A 41 10.55 -2.67 -6.52
CA ALA A 41 10.72 -1.28 -6.11
C ALA A 41 11.26 -0.42 -7.26
N ALA A 42 12.25 -0.92 -8.01
CA ALA A 42 12.82 -0.26 -9.17
C ALA A 42 11.74 0.02 -10.23
N ARG A 43 10.94 -0.99 -10.57
CA ARG A 43 9.83 -0.85 -11.53
C ARG A 43 8.79 0.17 -11.06
N ALA A 44 8.42 0.13 -9.78
CA ALA A 44 7.43 1.06 -9.22
C ALA A 44 7.92 2.52 -9.24
N ALA A 45 9.21 2.74 -8.95
CA ALA A 45 9.85 4.06 -8.96
C ALA A 45 10.36 4.51 -10.33
N GLY A 46 10.28 3.67 -11.38
CA GLY A 46 10.82 3.99 -12.70
C GLY A 46 12.36 4.06 -12.76
N LEU A 47 13.05 3.37 -11.85
CA LEU A 47 14.50 3.35 -11.76
C LEU A 47 15.08 2.08 -12.42
N SER A 48 16.35 2.14 -12.84
CA SER A 48 17.07 0.94 -13.23
C SER A 48 17.35 0.05 -12.01
N TYR A 49 17.45 -1.26 -12.22
CA TYR A 49 17.74 -2.22 -11.15
C TYR A 49 19.01 -1.86 -10.38
N TRP A 50 20.11 -1.58 -11.08
CA TRP A 50 21.39 -1.23 -10.44
C TRP A 50 21.29 0.06 -9.65
N ARG A 51 20.52 1.04 -10.14
CA ARG A 51 20.34 2.29 -9.41
C ARG A 51 19.52 2.10 -8.14
N ALA A 52 18.42 1.35 -8.23
CA ALA A 52 17.64 0.96 -7.06
C ALA A 52 18.46 0.13 -6.08
N PHE A 53 19.32 -0.79 -6.54
CA PHE A 53 20.23 -1.58 -5.72
C PHE A 53 21.19 -0.70 -4.92
N ASP A 54 21.82 0.29 -5.55
CA ASP A 54 22.75 1.19 -4.86
C ASP A 54 22.04 2.03 -3.80
N ILE A 55 20.84 2.54 -4.08
CA ILE A 55 20.04 3.30 -3.12
C ILE A 55 19.55 2.37 -1.99
N TRP A 56 19.10 1.16 -2.32
CA TRP A 56 18.61 0.16 -1.38
C TRP A 56 19.66 -0.19 -0.30
N TYR A 57 20.91 -0.38 -0.71
CA TYR A 57 22.01 -0.69 0.22
C TYR A 57 22.74 0.54 0.76
N GLY A 58 22.27 1.76 0.45
CA GLY A 58 22.93 2.99 0.88
C GLY A 58 24.32 3.21 0.25
N LYS A 59 24.61 2.55 -0.87
CA LYS A 59 25.86 2.67 -1.63
C LYS A 59 25.86 3.88 -2.56
N ALA A 60 24.69 4.46 -2.85
CA ALA A 60 24.57 5.66 -3.66
C ALA A 60 25.20 6.87 -2.96
N ARG A 61 26.30 7.40 -3.51
CA ARG A 61 26.98 8.61 -3.00
C ARG A 61 26.13 9.87 -3.08
N ARG A 62 25.21 9.92 -4.04
CA ARG A 62 24.25 11.00 -4.27
C ARG A 62 22.92 10.38 -4.68
N VAL A 63 21.83 10.96 -4.23
CA VAL A 63 20.47 10.70 -4.74
C VAL A 63 19.98 12.01 -5.33
N ASP A 64 19.59 11.96 -6.59
CA ASP A 64 19.12 13.14 -7.31
C ASP A 64 17.69 13.48 -6.90
N ALA A 65 17.33 14.77 -6.95
CA ALA A 65 16.00 15.23 -6.58
C ALA A 65 14.89 14.52 -7.39
N GLN A 66 15.15 14.25 -8.67
CA GLN A 66 14.23 13.51 -9.54
C GLN A 66 14.01 12.06 -9.07
N GLU A 67 15.06 11.40 -8.55
CA GLU A 67 14.96 10.02 -8.08
C GLU A 67 14.17 9.97 -6.77
N LEU A 68 14.42 10.90 -5.86
CA LEU A 68 13.69 11.02 -4.62
C LEU A 68 12.21 11.32 -4.87
N GLU A 69 11.93 12.24 -5.79
CA GLU A 69 10.55 12.57 -6.16
C GLU A 69 9.85 11.41 -6.87
N ALA A 70 10.55 10.66 -7.72
CA ALA A 70 9.99 9.46 -8.35
C ALA A 70 9.61 8.38 -7.30
N ILE A 71 10.43 8.19 -6.27
CA ILE A 71 10.14 7.28 -5.15
C ILE A 71 8.92 7.78 -4.36
N ARG A 72 8.86 9.08 -4.03
CA ARG A 72 7.72 9.68 -3.32
C ARG A 72 6.42 9.55 -4.11
N ALA A 73 6.44 9.91 -5.39
CA ALA A 73 5.29 9.78 -6.27
C ALA A 73 4.83 8.33 -6.39
N ALA A 74 5.76 7.37 -6.47
CA ALA A 74 5.41 5.96 -6.49
C ALA A 74 4.75 5.49 -5.18
N LYS A 75 5.20 5.98 -4.03
CA LYS A 75 4.57 5.69 -2.74
C LYS A 75 3.16 6.26 -2.65
N ALA A 76 2.97 7.51 -3.08
CA ALA A 76 1.67 8.17 -3.10
C ALA A 76 0.67 7.39 -3.96
N ARG A 77 1.03 7.06 -5.21
CA ARG A 77 0.18 6.25 -6.10
C ARG A 77 -0.19 4.91 -5.48
N ARG A 78 0.77 4.22 -4.88
CA ARG A 78 0.50 2.94 -4.21
C ARG A 78 -0.50 3.10 -3.06
N SER A 79 -0.37 4.16 -2.26
CA SER A 79 -1.30 4.45 -1.17
C SER A 79 -2.70 4.75 -1.70
N GLU A 80 -2.81 5.48 -2.82
CA GLU A 80 -4.07 5.77 -3.49
C GLU A 80 -4.71 4.49 -4.05
N ASP A 81 -3.93 3.65 -4.73
CA ASP A 81 -4.39 2.36 -5.27
C ASP A 81 -4.91 1.45 -4.14
N GLN A 82 -4.18 1.37 -3.02
CA GLN A 82 -4.63 0.61 -1.84
C GLN A 82 -5.91 1.17 -1.24
N ALA A 83 -6.05 2.50 -1.17
CA ALA A 83 -7.28 3.12 -0.70
C ALA A 83 -8.47 2.84 -1.64
N HIS A 84 -8.24 2.86 -2.96
CA HIS A 84 -9.25 2.51 -3.95
C HIS A 84 -9.67 1.03 -3.85
N GLU A 85 -8.71 0.11 -3.71
CA GLU A 85 -9.00 -1.32 -3.52
C GLU A 85 -9.83 -1.56 -2.25
N LEU A 86 -9.44 -0.95 -1.12
CA LEU A 86 -10.20 -1.05 0.13
C LEU A 86 -11.61 -0.45 0.01
N SER A 87 -11.75 0.67 -0.70
CA SER A 87 -13.05 1.29 -0.98
C SER A 87 -13.95 0.39 -1.82
N ALA A 88 -13.39 -0.25 -2.87
CA ALA A 88 -14.11 -1.20 -3.71
C ALA A 88 -14.59 -2.43 -2.90
N ILE A 89 -13.71 -3.00 -2.07
CA ILE A 89 -14.05 -4.13 -1.19
C ILE A 89 -15.16 -3.74 -0.20
N ALA A 90 -15.10 -2.53 0.38
CA ALA A 90 -16.14 -2.05 1.28
C ALA A 90 -17.50 -1.90 0.58
N ALA A 91 -17.51 -1.41 -0.67
CA ALA A 91 -18.72 -1.32 -1.49
C ALA A 91 -19.33 -2.71 -1.79
N ASP A 92 -18.49 -3.70 -2.08
CA ASP A 92 -18.94 -5.08 -2.30
C ASP A 92 -19.58 -5.68 -1.03
N PHE A 93 -19.00 -5.41 0.14
CA PHE A 93 -19.60 -5.83 1.41
C PHE A 93 -20.95 -5.14 1.68
N ASP A 94 -21.07 -3.84 1.41
CA ASP A 94 -22.35 -3.12 1.54
C ASP A 94 -23.43 -3.74 0.62
N ALA A 95 -23.08 -4.03 -0.65
CA ALA A 95 -23.99 -4.68 -1.60
C ALA A 95 -24.40 -6.09 -1.14
N LEU A 96 -23.46 -6.86 -0.57
CA LEU A 96 -23.73 -8.17 -0.01
C LEU A 96 -24.68 -8.09 1.20
N ALA A 97 -24.46 -7.12 2.09
CA ALA A 97 -25.33 -6.88 3.25
C ALA A 97 -26.77 -6.55 2.81
N GLU A 98 -26.94 -5.71 1.80
CA GLU A 98 -28.26 -5.43 1.23
C GLU A 98 -28.91 -6.67 0.64
N ARG A 99 -28.15 -7.50 -0.08
CA ARG A 99 -28.68 -8.75 -0.64
C ARG A 99 -29.17 -9.69 0.47
N PHE A 100 -28.42 -9.82 1.57
CA PHE A 100 -28.86 -10.60 2.73
C PHE A 100 -30.12 -10.02 3.37
N ALA A 101 -30.20 -8.69 3.54
CA ALA A 101 -31.39 -8.04 4.08
C ALA A 101 -32.64 -8.28 3.19
N ARG A 102 -32.48 -8.23 1.86
CA ARG A 102 -33.56 -8.55 0.90
C ARG A 102 -33.97 -10.02 0.93
N MET A 103 -33.03 -10.95 1.13
CA MET A 103 -33.34 -12.38 1.24
C MET A 103 -34.07 -12.69 2.55
N ALA A 104 -33.63 -12.07 3.65
CA ALA A 104 -34.35 -12.13 4.92
C ALA A 104 -35.79 -11.67 4.69
N SER A 105 -36.02 -10.43 4.23
CA SER A 105 -37.38 -9.90 4.06
C SER A 105 -38.30 -10.69 3.13
N ARG A 106 -37.77 -11.47 2.17
CA ARG A 106 -38.55 -12.33 1.26
C ARG A 106 -38.84 -13.74 1.79
N GLY A 107 -38.02 -14.29 2.69
CA GLY A 107 -38.13 -15.68 3.16
C GLY A 107 -38.77 -15.76 4.54
N GLY A 108 -40.09 -15.99 4.63
CA GLY A 108 -40.83 -16.16 5.89
C GLY A 108 -40.53 -17.47 6.67
N GLY A 109 -39.32 -18.03 6.55
CA GLY A 109 -38.89 -19.26 7.23
C GLY A 109 -37.98 -18.99 8.44
N PRO A 110 -37.76 -20.00 9.32
CA PRO A 110 -37.08 -19.84 10.62
C PRO A 110 -35.61 -19.36 10.59
N GLY A 111 -34.96 -19.28 9.42
CA GLY A 111 -33.59 -18.75 9.26
C GLY A 111 -33.48 -17.22 9.07
N HIS A 112 -34.59 -16.49 9.11
CA HIS A 112 -34.69 -15.05 8.83
C HIS A 112 -33.91 -14.11 9.79
N PRO A 113 -34.02 -14.25 11.14
CA PRO A 113 -33.31 -13.35 12.05
C PRO A 113 -31.78 -13.50 11.98
N GLU A 114 -31.28 -14.70 11.69
CA GLU A 114 -29.85 -14.95 11.51
C GLU A 114 -29.29 -14.26 10.26
N MET A 115 -30.08 -14.20 9.18
CA MET A 115 -29.71 -13.51 7.95
C MET A 115 -29.69 -11.99 8.11
N GLY A 116 -30.64 -11.42 8.88
CA GLY A 116 -30.61 -10.01 9.26
C GLY A 116 -29.40 -9.66 10.14
N ALA A 117 -29.08 -10.52 11.12
CA ALA A 117 -27.90 -10.36 11.96
C ALA A 117 -26.59 -10.46 11.14
N LEU A 118 -26.54 -11.35 10.15
CA LEU A 118 -25.41 -11.45 9.22
C LEU A 118 -25.26 -10.18 8.38
N ALA A 119 -26.34 -9.65 7.81
CA ALA A 119 -26.32 -8.38 7.07
C ALA A 119 -25.74 -7.24 7.93
N GLY A 120 -26.15 -7.15 9.20
CA GLY A 120 -25.61 -6.17 10.14
C GLY A 120 -24.11 -6.36 10.44
N ARG A 121 -23.62 -7.61 10.51
CA ARG A 121 -22.18 -7.89 10.68
C ARG A 121 -21.38 -7.47 9.44
N VAL A 122 -21.88 -7.79 8.24
CA VAL A 122 -21.21 -7.44 6.98
C VAL A 122 -21.11 -5.92 6.81
N ARG A 123 -22.16 -5.17 7.14
CA ARG A 123 -22.13 -3.70 7.11
C ARG A 123 -21.10 -3.10 8.07
N ARG A 124 -20.98 -3.64 9.29
CA ARG A 124 -19.94 -3.20 10.24
C ARG A 124 -18.53 -3.45 9.74
N LEU A 125 -18.30 -4.52 8.97
CA LEU A 125 -17.00 -4.78 8.34
C LEU A 125 -16.70 -3.71 7.27
N ALA A 126 -17.67 -3.34 6.45
CA ALA A 126 -17.53 -2.24 5.48
C ALA A 126 -17.25 -0.88 6.18
N ASP A 127 -17.95 -0.60 7.28
CA ASP A 127 -17.77 0.64 8.05
C ASP A 127 -16.43 0.72 8.79
N GLY A 128 -15.87 -0.42 9.19
CA GLY A 128 -14.55 -0.51 9.83
C GLY A 128 -13.40 -0.11 8.89
N VAL A 129 -13.59 -0.23 7.57
CA VAL A 129 -12.62 0.16 6.54
C VAL A 129 -12.66 1.67 6.25
N ARG A 130 -13.74 2.37 6.66
CA ARG A 130 -13.95 3.81 6.40
C ARG A 130 -13.47 4.74 7.53
N ARG A 131 -12.96 4.22 8.64
CA ARG A 131 -12.42 5.00 9.78
C ARG A 131 -10.90 5.04 9.73
#